data_AF-M7BN87-F1
#
_entry.id   AF-M7BN87-F1
#
_cell.length_a   1.000
_cell.length_b   1.000
_cell.length_c   1.000
_cell.angle_alpha   90.00
_cell.angle_beta   90.00
_cell.angle_gamma   90.00
#
_symmetry.space_group_name_H-M   'P 1'
#
loop_
_entity.id
_entity.type
_entity.pdbx_description
1 polymer ?
#
loop_
_entity_poly.entity_id
_entity_poly.type
_entity_poly.pdbx_seq_one_letter_code
_entity_poly.pdbx_strand_id
1 'polypeptide(L)'
;MTIIQMFTQCFVQAHQKDNKQHKFPLKAYFPHHHQHLVIALLKHPFDLPATLWSQHLKYITDMLKAIIEDKSIRSYADLFESWFLFVHFGEWADIAVEQLLKSEDESSDTFLWLLAFYYSPHNDKEKRTQIVVEARAVYDRLMMLFSCTNLSITDLQAAASTKTDKRQPCTKHLVRHLLLSFLLFSSGGHKIAQEFISHVILASNTTNEVFGLLIRTAYRFNQLGLKNQRAVKLVNELLQELRFTD
;
A
#
# COMPACT_ATOMS: atom_id res chain seq x y z
N MET A 1 0.96 4.61 -11.97
CA MET A 1 0.09 3.81 -11.07
C MET A 1 -1.15 4.58 -10.64
N THR A 2 -1.02 5.80 -10.09
CA THR A 2 -2.14 6.58 -9.53
C THR A 2 -3.28 6.90 -10.52
N ILE A 3 -3.00 7.31 -11.77
CA ILE A 3 -4.04 7.66 -12.76
C ILE A 3 -4.96 6.48 -13.07
N ILE A 4 -4.38 5.28 -13.16
CA ILE A 4 -5.10 4.06 -13.52
C ILE A 4 -6.01 3.59 -12.37
N GLN A 5 -5.53 3.70 -11.13
CA GLN A 5 -6.33 3.42 -9.93
C GLN A 5 -7.51 4.39 -9.83
N MET A 6 -7.24 5.68 -10.00
CA MET A 6 -8.25 6.74 -10.02
C MET A 6 -9.29 6.52 -11.13
N PHE A 7 -8.86 6.18 -12.34
CA PHE A 7 -9.77 5.86 -13.44
C PHE A 7 -10.66 4.67 -13.09
N THR A 8 -10.09 3.59 -12.58
CA THR A 8 -10.84 2.38 -12.21
C THR A 8 -11.88 2.69 -11.14
N GLN A 9 -11.51 3.45 -10.11
CA GLN A 9 -12.43 3.87 -9.06
C GLN A 9 -13.55 4.76 -9.60
N CYS A 10 -13.22 5.78 -10.39
CA CYS A 10 -14.21 6.65 -11.04
C CYS A 10 -15.16 5.85 -11.94
N PHE A 11 -14.63 4.90 -12.70
CA PHE A 11 -15.41 4.00 -13.54
C PHE A 11 -16.37 3.15 -12.70
N VAL A 12 -15.91 2.54 -11.61
CA VAL A 12 -16.75 1.73 -10.71
C VAL A 12 -17.83 2.60 -10.05
N GLN A 13 -17.47 3.78 -9.55
CA GLN A 13 -18.42 4.71 -8.93
C GLN A 13 -19.47 5.19 -9.93
N ALA A 14 -19.06 5.61 -11.13
CA ALA A 14 -19.98 5.99 -12.21
C ALA A 14 -20.81 4.80 -12.70
N HIS A 15 -20.26 3.58 -12.64
CA HIS A 15 -20.98 2.37 -12.97
C HIS A 15 -22.13 2.12 -11.96
N GLN A 16 -21.86 2.33 -10.67
CA GLN A 16 -22.79 2.10 -9.56
C GLN A 16 -23.82 3.23 -9.37
N LYS A 17 -23.47 4.50 -9.61
CA LYS A 17 -24.26 5.64 -9.10
C LYS A 17 -25.49 6.04 -9.88
N ASP A 18 -25.53 5.93 -11.21
CA ASP A 18 -26.76 6.26 -11.96
C ASP A 18 -26.51 6.07 -13.46
N ASN A 19 -26.77 4.88 -13.97
CA ASN A 19 -26.69 4.70 -15.41
C ASN A 19 -27.78 3.74 -15.85
N LYS A 20 -28.76 4.30 -16.55
CA LYS A 20 -30.03 3.66 -16.96
C LYS A 20 -29.86 2.61 -18.07
N GLN A 21 -28.63 2.36 -18.53
CA GLN A 21 -28.36 1.33 -19.54
C GLN A 21 -28.44 -0.07 -18.93
N HIS A 22 -28.85 -1.06 -19.73
CA HIS A 22 -28.71 -2.47 -19.37
C HIS A 22 -27.21 -2.79 -19.28
N LYS A 23 -26.75 -3.18 -18.09
CA LYS A 23 -25.34 -3.46 -17.83
C LYS A 23 -25.15 -4.89 -17.37
N PHE A 24 -24.02 -5.45 -17.78
CA PHE A 24 -23.51 -6.66 -17.16
C PHE A 24 -23.01 -6.33 -15.74
N PRO A 25 -23.05 -7.30 -14.80
CA PRO A 25 -22.47 -7.08 -13.49
C PRO A 25 -20.98 -6.76 -13.63
N LEU A 26 -20.44 -5.92 -12.76
CA LEU A 26 -19.06 -5.41 -12.86
C LEU A 26 -18.02 -6.54 -13.07
N LYS A 27 -18.22 -7.69 -12.42
CA LYS A 27 -17.41 -8.92 -12.59
C LYS A 27 -17.31 -9.44 -14.03
N ALA A 28 -18.27 -9.12 -14.90
CA ALA A 28 -18.29 -9.55 -16.30
C ALA A 28 -17.33 -8.73 -17.20
N TYR A 29 -16.84 -7.59 -16.72
CA TYR A 29 -15.82 -6.79 -17.41
C TYR A 29 -14.39 -7.22 -17.06
N PHE A 30 -14.23 -8.21 -16.18
CA PHE A 30 -12.93 -8.74 -15.78
C PHE A 30 -12.73 -10.13 -16.39
N PRO A 31 -11.47 -10.60 -16.49
CA PRO A 31 -11.17 -11.95 -16.95
C PRO A 31 -12.01 -13.00 -16.23
N HIS A 32 -12.39 -14.07 -16.94
CA HIS A 32 -13.23 -15.12 -16.37
C HIS A 32 -12.50 -15.90 -15.26
N HIS A 33 -11.16 -15.85 -15.27
CA HIS A 33 -10.30 -16.43 -14.24
C HIS A 33 -10.32 -15.56 -12.99
N HIS A 34 -10.49 -16.21 -11.82
CA HIS A 34 -10.42 -15.58 -10.50
C HIS A 34 -11.60 -14.64 -10.12
N GLN A 35 -12.84 -14.99 -10.48
CA GLN A 35 -14.04 -14.22 -10.08
C GLN A 35 -14.14 -13.94 -8.58
N HIS A 36 -13.72 -14.86 -7.70
CA HIS A 36 -13.72 -14.64 -6.25
C HIS A 36 -12.78 -13.51 -5.82
N LEU A 37 -11.59 -13.43 -6.44
CA LEU A 37 -10.64 -12.34 -6.23
C LEU A 37 -11.25 -11.02 -6.68
N VAL A 38 -11.85 -10.98 -7.87
CA VAL A 38 -12.54 -9.79 -8.38
C VAL A 38 -13.62 -9.32 -7.40
N ILE A 39 -14.48 -10.21 -6.93
CA ILE A 39 -15.55 -9.87 -5.98
C ILE A 39 -14.99 -9.29 -4.67
N ALA A 40 -13.92 -9.88 -4.14
CA ALA A 40 -13.30 -9.39 -2.91
C ALA A 40 -12.64 -8.02 -3.09
N LEU A 41 -11.98 -7.79 -4.23
CA LEU A 41 -11.34 -6.53 -4.56
C LEU A 41 -12.33 -5.41 -4.87
N LEU A 42 -13.47 -5.75 -5.47
CA LEU A 42 -14.56 -4.82 -5.75
C LEU A 42 -15.26 -4.30 -4.49
N LYS A 43 -15.10 -4.99 -3.36
CA LYS A 43 -15.66 -4.51 -2.10
C LYS A 43 -14.98 -3.20 -1.73
N HIS A 44 -15.76 -2.13 -1.65
CA HIS A 44 -15.23 -0.84 -1.25
C HIS A 44 -14.85 -0.91 0.23
N PRO A 45 -13.66 -0.43 0.63
CA PRO A 45 -13.33 -0.27 2.04
C PRO A 45 -14.38 0.47 2.87
N PHE A 46 -15.19 1.35 2.25
CA PHE A 46 -16.24 2.13 2.92
C PHE A 46 -17.48 1.28 3.27
N ASP A 47 -17.71 0.21 2.53
CA ASP A 47 -18.83 -0.70 2.76
C ASP A 47 -18.51 -1.72 3.88
N LEU A 48 -17.31 -1.63 4.47
CA LEU A 48 -16.82 -2.57 5.47
C LEU A 48 -16.36 -1.82 6.74
N PRO A 49 -16.85 -2.19 7.93
CA PRO A 49 -16.33 -1.68 9.19
C PRO A 49 -14.81 -1.85 9.29
N ALA A 50 -14.11 -0.85 9.83
CA ALA A 50 -12.65 -0.85 9.93
C ALA A 50 -12.09 -2.06 10.72
N THR A 51 -12.87 -2.59 11.67
CA THR A 51 -12.53 -3.80 12.43
C THR A 51 -12.43 -5.06 11.57
N LEU A 52 -13.06 -5.08 10.39
CA LEU A 52 -13.04 -6.22 9.47
C LEU A 52 -12.01 -6.06 8.34
N TRP A 53 -11.30 -4.91 8.26
CA TRP A 53 -10.32 -4.68 7.20
C TRP A 53 -9.17 -5.69 7.25
N SER A 54 -8.63 -6.01 8.43
CA SER A 54 -7.58 -7.02 8.58
C SER A 54 -8.02 -8.40 8.09
N GLN A 55 -9.23 -8.82 8.45
CA GLN A 55 -9.78 -10.11 8.01
C GLN A 55 -9.99 -10.16 6.49
N HIS A 56 -10.51 -9.07 5.92
CA HIS A 56 -10.72 -8.96 4.48
C HIS A 56 -9.41 -8.97 3.69
N LEU A 57 -8.39 -8.26 4.18
CA LEU A 57 -7.05 -8.28 3.60
C LEU A 57 -6.40 -9.66 3.68
N LYS A 58 -6.57 -10.36 4.80
CA LYS A 58 -6.11 -11.74 4.93
C LYS A 58 -6.78 -12.64 3.89
N TYR A 59 -8.09 -12.53 3.73
CA TYR A 59 -8.83 -13.28 2.71
C TYR A 59 -8.34 -13.00 1.28
N ILE A 60 -8.12 -11.73 0.91
CA ILE A 60 -7.53 -11.35 -0.39
C ILE A 60 -6.13 -11.98 -0.54
N THR A 61 -5.31 -11.89 0.50
CA THR A 61 -3.93 -12.40 0.49
C THR A 61 -3.88 -13.91 0.30
N ASP A 62 -4.74 -14.66 0.99
CA ASP A 62 -4.80 -16.11 0.91
C ASP A 62 -5.25 -16.58 -0.49
N MET A 63 -6.20 -15.88 -1.11
CA MET A 63 -6.58 -16.14 -2.51
C MET A 63 -5.42 -15.87 -3.48
N LEU A 64 -4.71 -14.74 -3.31
CA LEU A 64 -3.55 -14.43 -4.15
C LEU A 64 -2.44 -15.48 -3.98
N LYS A 65 -2.15 -15.90 -2.74
CA LYS A 65 -1.19 -16.99 -2.46
C LYS A 65 -1.59 -18.28 -3.18
N ALA A 66 -2.86 -18.67 -3.08
CA ALA A 66 -3.36 -19.88 -3.74
C ALA A 66 -3.18 -19.81 -5.27
N ILE A 67 -3.48 -18.65 -5.88
CA ILE A 67 -3.33 -18.46 -7.33
C ILE A 67 -1.85 -18.46 -7.76
N ILE A 68 -0.97 -17.84 -6.98
CA ILE A 68 0.40 -17.53 -7.38
C ILE A 68 1.38 -18.66 -7.02
N GLU A 69 1.16 -19.32 -5.88
CA GLU A 69 2.05 -20.38 -5.39
C GLU A 69 1.67 -21.77 -5.92
N ASP A 70 0.46 -21.95 -6.45
CA ASP A 70 0.07 -23.17 -7.15
C ASP A 70 0.75 -23.26 -8.53
N LYS A 71 1.80 -24.09 -8.59
CA LYS A 71 2.58 -24.31 -9.80
C LYS A 71 1.81 -25.07 -10.89
N SER A 72 0.68 -25.72 -10.57
CA SER A 72 -0.10 -26.50 -11.53
C SER A 72 -0.98 -25.64 -12.44
N ILE A 73 -1.30 -24.40 -12.01
CA ILE A 73 -2.21 -23.48 -12.70
C ILE A 73 -1.46 -22.29 -13.32
N ARG A 74 -0.20 -22.08 -12.96
CA ARG A 74 0.50 -20.81 -13.18
C ARG A 74 0.92 -20.56 -14.64
N SER A 75 0.12 -19.81 -15.38
CA SER A 75 0.62 -19.07 -16.55
C SER A 75 1.17 -17.70 -16.14
N TYR A 76 2.04 -17.12 -16.97
CA TYR A 76 2.47 -15.72 -16.77
C TYR A 76 1.30 -14.73 -16.90
N ALA A 77 0.25 -15.09 -17.65
CA ALA A 77 -0.95 -14.27 -17.80
C ALA A 77 -1.74 -14.20 -16.49
N ASP A 78 -1.94 -15.32 -15.79
CA ASP A 78 -2.70 -15.34 -14.52
C ASP A 78 -2.04 -14.49 -13.43
N LEU A 79 -0.70 -14.50 -13.40
CA LEU A 79 0.10 -13.69 -12.48
C LEU A 79 -0.08 -12.19 -12.75
N PHE A 80 0.02 -11.80 -14.03
CA PHE A 80 -0.17 -10.42 -14.44
C PHE A 80 -1.60 -9.96 -14.18
N GLU A 81 -2.60 -10.76 -14.52
CA GLU A 81 -4.02 -10.46 -14.30
C GLU A 81 -4.34 -10.28 -12.82
N SER A 82 -3.88 -11.20 -11.96
CA SER A 82 -4.09 -11.11 -10.51
C SER A 82 -3.43 -9.87 -9.90
N TRP A 83 -2.21 -9.55 -10.32
CA TRP A 83 -1.52 -8.33 -9.91
C TRP A 83 -2.23 -7.08 -10.43
N PHE A 84 -2.63 -7.08 -11.70
CA PHE A 84 -3.34 -5.97 -12.34
C PHE A 84 -4.64 -5.68 -11.60
N LEU A 85 -5.45 -6.70 -11.33
CA LEU A 85 -6.66 -6.56 -10.52
C LEU A 85 -6.34 -5.96 -9.14
N PHE A 86 -5.35 -6.52 -8.42
CA PHE A 86 -5.00 -6.04 -7.09
C PHE A 86 -4.56 -4.58 -7.09
N VAL A 87 -3.74 -4.17 -8.06
CA VAL A 87 -3.29 -2.79 -8.22
C VAL A 87 -4.47 -1.86 -8.54
N HIS A 88 -5.32 -2.24 -9.49
CA HIS A 88 -6.41 -1.39 -9.99
C HIS A 88 -7.52 -1.15 -8.97
N PHE A 89 -7.83 -2.15 -8.16
CA PHE A 89 -8.77 -2.05 -7.04
C PHE A 89 -8.08 -1.69 -5.71
N GLY A 90 -6.85 -1.21 -5.80
CA GLY A 90 -5.81 -1.34 -4.78
C GLY A 90 -5.79 -0.33 -3.66
N GLU A 91 -6.93 0.22 -3.21
CA GLU A 91 -6.96 0.88 -1.89
C GLU A 91 -6.52 -0.08 -0.79
N TRP A 92 -6.75 -1.38 -1.00
CA TRP A 92 -6.32 -2.46 -0.14
C TRP A 92 -4.80 -2.52 0.07
N ALA A 93 -3.97 -2.08 -0.88
CA ALA A 93 -2.51 -2.03 -0.66
C ALA A 93 -2.13 -0.96 0.38
N ASP A 94 -2.73 0.22 0.33
CA ASP A 94 -2.51 1.28 1.33
C ASP A 94 -3.14 0.92 2.67
N ILE A 95 -4.30 0.27 2.64
CA ILE A 95 -4.95 -0.23 3.86
C ILE A 95 -4.11 -1.33 4.50
N ALA A 96 -3.42 -2.17 3.73
CA ALA A 96 -2.52 -3.18 4.29
C ALA A 96 -1.36 -2.54 5.06
N VAL A 97 -0.76 -1.46 4.55
CA VAL A 97 0.26 -0.72 5.30
C VAL A 97 -0.33 -0.05 6.55
N GLU A 98 -1.52 0.51 6.44
CA GLU A 98 -2.21 1.11 7.59
C GLU A 98 -2.52 0.07 8.66
N GLN A 99 -3.00 -1.12 8.28
CA GLN A 99 -3.28 -2.21 9.22
C GLN A 99 -1.99 -2.75 9.83
N LEU A 100 -0.87 -2.79 9.11
CA LEU A 100 0.43 -3.16 9.69
C LEU A 100 0.81 -2.26 10.88
N LEU A 101 0.51 -0.97 10.79
CA LEU A 101 0.87 0.01 11.83
C LEU A 101 -0.17 0.12 12.95
N LYS A 102 -1.37 -0.43 12.77
CA LYS A 102 -2.51 -0.30 13.71
C LYS A 102 -2.94 -1.62 14.36
N SER A 103 -2.66 -2.75 13.74
CA SER A 103 -3.07 -4.08 14.21
C SER A 103 -2.03 -4.66 15.16
N GLU A 104 -2.51 -5.44 16.12
CA GLU A 104 -1.68 -6.36 16.89
C GLU A 104 -1.13 -7.47 15.97
N ASP A 105 0.05 -8.00 16.30
CA ASP A 105 1.05 -8.69 15.44
C ASP A 105 0.53 -9.87 14.56
N GLU A 106 -0.65 -10.42 14.83
CA GLU A 106 -1.13 -11.70 14.27
C GLU A 106 -1.21 -11.78 12.73
N SER A 107 -1.21 -10.64 12.01
CA SER A 107 -1.31 -10.60 10.54
C SER A 107 -0.16 -9.88 9.84
N SER A 108 0.91 -9.51 10.56
CA SER A 108 2.00 -8.70 10.02
C SER A 108 2.69 -9.35 8.81
N ASP A 109 3.07 -10.62 8.91
CA ASP A 109 3.69 -11.36 7.80
C ASP A 109 2.77 -11.53 6.58
N THR A 110 1.46 -11.61 6.81
CA THR A 110 0.47 -11.72 5.73
C THR A 110 0.44 -10.42 4.91
N PHE A 111 0.40 -9.28 5.58
CA PHE A 111 0.39 -7.98 4.90
C PHE A 111 1.75 -7.63 4.27
N LEU A 112 2.86 -8.00 4.92
CA LEU A 112 4.19 -7.86 4.32
C LEU A 112 4.32 -8.72 3.04
N TRP A 113 3.78 -9.94 3.03
CA TRP A 113 3.72 -10.75 1.82
C TRP A 113 2.90 -10.07 0.72
N LEU A 114 1.72 -9.52 1.06
CA LEU A 114 0.85 -8.83 0.10
C LEU A 114 1.56 -7.62 -0.53
N LEU A 115 2.28 -6.84 0.28
CA LEU A 115 3.06 -5.70 -0.19
C LEU A 115 4.27 -6.14 -1.03
N ALA A 116 4.95 -7.23 -0.64
CA ALA A 116 6.01 -7.80 -1.46
C ALA A 116 5.48 -8.23 -2.84
N PHE A 117 4.27 -8.79 -2.90
CA PHE A 117 3.61 -9.09 -4.17
C PHE A 117 3.24 -7.83 -4.96
N TYR A 118 2.70 -6.80 -4.29
CA TYR A 118 2.35 -5.51 -4.91
C TYR A 118 3.54 -4.87 -5.64
N TYR A 119 4.69 -4.80 -4.98
CA TYR A 119 5.91 -4.19 -5.51
C TYR A 119 6.76 -5.13 -6.39
N SER A 120 6.55 -6.44 -6.32
CA SER A 120 7.29 -7.45 -7.09
C SER A 120 6.42 -8.64 -7.50
N PRO A 121 5.48 -8.45 -8.43
CA PRO A 121 4.58 -9.54 -8.83
C PRO A 121 5.33 -10.73 -9.44
N HIS A 122 6.36 -10.45 -10.24
CA HIS A 122 7.13 -11.45 -10.99
C HIS A 122 8.12 -12.27 -10.15
N ASN A 123 8.36 -11.89 -8.89
CA ASN A 123 9.29 -12.62 -8.06
C ASN A 123 8.78 -14.03 -7.77
N ASP A 124 9.70 -14.99 -7.84
CA ASP A 124 9.47 -16.34 -7.35
C ASP A 124 9.29 -16.35 -5.82
N LYS A 125 8.97 -17.52 -5.28
CA LYS A 125 8.73 -17.70 -3.84
C LYS A 125 9.95 -17.35 -3.00
N GLU A 126 11.16 -17.66 -3.46
CA GLU A 126 12.40 -17.42 -2.72
C GLU A 126 12.71 -15.93 -2.64
N LYS A 127 12.71 -15.23 -3.78
CA LYS A 127 12.91 -13.78 -3.83
C LYS A 127 11.84 -13.02 -3.06
N ARG A 128 10.57 -13.43 -3.15
CA ARG A 128 9.49 -12.81 -2.37
C ARG A 128 9.68 -13.03 -0.87
N THR A 129 10.09 -14.23 -0.45
CA THR A 129 10.42 -14.51 0.96
C THR A 129 11.55 -13.60 1.45
N GLN A 130 12.60 -13.41 0.64
CA GLN A 130 13.68 -12.48 0.98
C GLN A 130 13.21 -11.04 1.15
N ILE A 131 12.34 -10.55 0.26
CA ILE A 131 11.72 -9.21 0.41
C ILE A 131 10.94 -9.11 1.71
N VAL A 132 10.13 -10.12 2.04
CA VAL A 132 9.34 -10.14 3.29
C VAL A 132 10.24 -10.09 4.51
N VAL A 133 11.34 -10.87 4.55
CA VAL A 133 12.31 -10.86 5.66
C VAL A 133 12.96 -9.49 5.82
N GLU A 134 13.40 -8.87 4.71
CA GLU A 134 14.01 -7.53 4.76
C GLU A 134 13.01 -6.47 5.21
N ALA A 135 11.78 -6.54 4.70
CA ALA A 135 10.70 -5.63 5.08
C ALA A 135 10.29 -5.80 6.55
N ARG A 136 10.24 -7.05 7.03
CA ARG A 136 9.96 -7.40 8.43
C ARG A 136 10.97 -6.76 9.37
N ALA A 137 12.26 -6.89 9.07
CA ALA A 137 13.31 -6.30 9.88
C ALA A 137 13.20 -4.76 9.97
N VAL A 138 12.76 -4.09 8.91
CA VAL A 138 12.48 -2.64 8.94
C VAL A 138 11.22 -2.35 9.73
N TYR A 139 10.15 -3.09 9.49
CA TYR A 139 8.88 -2.97 10.21
C TYR A 139 9.07 -3.10 11.73
N ASP A 140 9.77 -4.13 12.21
CA ASP A 140 10.00 -4.34 13.64
C ASP A 140 10.73 -3.14 14.28
N ARG A 141 11.72 -2.58 13.57
CA ARG A 141 12.43 -1.37 14.03
C ARG A 141 11.53 -0.14 14.06
N LEU A 142 10.67 0.03 13.06
CA LEU A 142 9.68 1.10 13.05
C LEU A 142 8.69 0.94 14.21
N MET A 143 8.23 -0.28 14.49
CA MET A 143 7.31 -0.52 15.60
C MET A 143 7.93 -0.22 16.97
N MET A 144 9.23 -0.48 17.16
CA MET A 144 9.95 -0.03 18.37
C MET A 144 9.96 1.50 18.52
N LEU A 145 9.94 2.24 17.41
CA LEU A 145 9.95 3.71 17.37
C LEU A 145 8.55 4.33 17.36
N PHE A 146 7.49 3.54 17.19
CA PHE A 146 6.14 4.05 16.91
C PHE A 146 5.56 4.90 18.04
N SER A 147 5.91 4.56 19.28
CA SER A 147 5.48 5.31 20.48
C SER A 147 6.47 6.41 20.90
N CYS A 148 7.63 6.54 20.24
CA CYS A 148 8.64 7.54 20.59
C CYS A 148 8.16 8.95 20.19
N THR A 149 8.18 9.89 21.13
CA THR A 149 7.76 11.29 20.88
C THR A 149 8.91 12.21 20.47
N ASN A 150 10.15 11.83 20.78
CA ASN A 150 11.39 12.55 20.52
C ASN A 150 12.21 11.79 19.48
N LEU A 151 11.63 11.62 18.30
CA LEU A 151 12.24 10.89 17.20
C LEU A 151 13.13 11.82 16.37
N SER A 152 14.30 11.35 15.96
CA SER A 152 15.18 12.08 15.04
C SER A 152 15.16 11.48 13.63
N ILE A 153 15.62 12.25 12.63
CA ILE A 153 15.81 11.74 11.27
C ILE A 153 16.81 10.57 11.25
N THR A 154 17.87 10.67 12.06
CA THR A 154 18.89 9.62 12.16
C THR A 154 18.33 8.30 12.66
N ASP A 155 17.35 8.33 13.56
CA ASP A 155 16.68 7.11 14.05
C ASP A 155 15.92 6.41 12.92
N LEU A 156 15.18 7.18 12.11
CA LEU A 156 14.44 6.64 10.97
C LEU A 156 15.38 6.14 9.86
N GLN A 157 16.46 6.86 9.57
CA GLN A 157 17.47 6.41 8.62
C GLN A 157 18.13 5.11 9.09
N ALA A 158 18.46 4.98 10.38
CA ALA A 158 19.00 3.77 10.96
C ALA A 158 18.00 2.59 10.90
N ALA A 159 16.72 2.85 11.20
CA ALA A 159 15.66 1.85 11.08
C ALA A 159 15.51 1.37 9.63
N ALA A 160 15.55 2.29 8.67
CA ALA A 160 15.43 2.02 7.25
C ALA A 160 16.68 1.38 6.62
N SER A 161 17.86 1.51 7.23
CA SER A 161 19.12 1.08 6.62
C SER A 161 19.42 -0.41 6.78
N THR A 162 20.04 -1.01 5.75
CA THR A 162 20.75 -2.29 5.84
C THR A 162 22.25 -2.04 5.73
N LYS A 163 23.06 -2.84 6.45
CA LYS A 163 24.54 -2.72 6.47
C LYS A 163 25.19 -2.71 5.08
N THR A 164 24.52 -3.29 4.10
CA THR A 164 24.88 -3.21 2.69
C THR A 164 23.63 -2.73 1.94
N ASP A 165 23.61 -1.50 1.41
CA ASP A 165 22.47 -1.01 0.61
C ASP A 165 22.43 -1.65 -0.79
N LYS A 166 22.37 -2.98 -0.81
CA LYS A 166 22.22 -3.83 -2.00
C LYS A 166 20.78 -4.30 -2.18
N ARG A 167 19.82 -3.65 -1.53
CA ARG A 167 18.41 -4.05 -1.61
C ARG A 167 17.91 -3.97 -3.04
N GLN A 168 17.06 -4.93 -3.41
CA GLN A 168 16.35 -4.86 -4.69
C GLN A 168 15.50 -3.59 -4.76
N PRO A 169 15.34 -2.97 -5.94
CA PRO A 169 14.55 -1.74 -6.11
C PRO A 169 13.17 -1.83 -5.49
N CYS A 170 12.51 -2.97 -5.63
CA CYS A 170 11.18 -3.23 -5.10
C CYS A 170 11.10 -3.24 -3.57
N THR A 171 12.13 -3.76 -2.90
CA THR A 171 12.22 -3.66 -1.43
C THR A 171 12.38 -2.21 -1.01
N LYS A 172 13.12 -1.39 -1.78
CA LYS A 172 13.25 0.05 -1.50
C LYS A 172 11.89 0.75 -1.60
N HIS A 173 11.07 0.41 -2.60
CA HIS A 173 9.71 0.95 -2.75
C HIS A 173 8.79 0.58 -1.57
N LEU A 174 8.82 -0.69 -1.16
CA LEU A 174 8.08 -1.16 0.01
C LEU A 174 8.51 -0.43 1.30
N VAL A 175 9.82 -0.33 1.54
CA VAL A 175 10.39 0.36 2.71
C VAL A 175 9.97 1.83 2.72
N ARG A 176 9.97 2.52 1.57
CA ARG A 176 9.48 3.91 1.49
C ARG A 176 8.00 4.02 1.85
N HIS A 177 7.17 3.10 1.40
CA HIS A 177 5.75 3.10 1.75
C HIS A 177 5.53 2.87 3.26
N LEU A 178 6.30 1.98 3.88
CA LEU A 178 6.30 1.81 5.34
C LEU A 178 6.72 3.09 6.06
N LEU A 179 7.82 3.74 5.62
CA LEU A 179 8.33 4.97 6.21
C LEU A 179 7.31 6.12 6.11
N LEU A 180 6.74 6.34 4.93
CA LEU A 180 5.73 7.38 4.73
C LEU A 180 4.52 7.13 5.62
N SER A 181 4.03 5.89 5.69
CA SER A 181 2.89 5.57 6.56
C SER A 181 3.24 5.73 8.04
N PHE A 182 4.47 5.37 8.44
CA PHE A 182 4.97 5.60 9.78
C PHE A 182 4.98 7.09 10.15
N LEU A 183 5.45 7.96 9.25
CA LEU A 183 5.43 9.42 9.45
C LEU A 183 4.00 9.95 9.64
N LEU A 184 3.05 9.39 8.90
CA LEU A 184 1.65 9.83 8.96
C LEU A 184 0.93 9.37 10.23
N PHE A 185 1.24 8.18 10.74
CA PHE A 185 0.46 7.55 11.81
C PHE A 185 1.13 7.53 13.18
N SER A 186 2.46 7.69 13.27
CA SER A 186 3.16 7.76 14.56
C SER A 186 3.19 9.20 15.11
N SER A 187 3.22 9.35 16.43
CA SER A 187 3.26 10.66 17.07
C SER A 187 4.60 11.39 16.89
N GLY A 188 5.72 10.64 16.88
CA GLY A 188 7.05 11.20 16.66
C GLY A 188 7.32 11.46 15.19
N GLY A 189 6.98 10.52 14.32
CA GLY A 189 7.18 10.66 12.87
C GLY A 189 6.45 11.86 12.29
N HIS A 190 5.24 12.15 12.76
CA HIS A 190 4.48 13.31 12.31
C HIS A 190 5.22 14.64 12.51
N LYS A 191 6.01 14.78 13.58
CA LYS A 191 6.74 16.02 13.88
C LYS A 191 7.94 16.24 12.96
N ILE A 192 8.56 15.16 12.50
CA ILE A 192 9.77 15.21 11.66
C ILE A 192 9.48 14.94 10.18
N ALA A 193 8.21 14.79 9.81
CA ALA A 193 7.83 14.33 8.48
C ALA A 193 8.28 15.27 7.35
N GLN A 194 8.12 16.58 7.53
CA GLN A 194 8.57 17.59 6.56
C GLN A 194 10.09 17.53 6.37
N GLU A 195 10.83 17.63 7.47
CA GLU A 195 12.30 17.59 7.48
C GLU A 195 12.82 16.27 6.86
N PHE A 196 12.21 15.14 7.21
CA PHE A 196 12.57 13.84 6.65
C PHE A 196 12.30 13.75 5.15
N ILE A 197 11.15 14.21 4.67
CA ILE A 197 10.80 14.16 3.24
C ILE A 197 11.73 15.06 2.43
N SER A 198 11.99 16.28 2.90
CA SER A 198 12.99 17.17 2.32
C SER A 198 14.36 16.49 2.20
N HIS A 199 14.84 15.85 3.27
CA HIS A 199 16.11 15.10 3.26
C HIS A 199 16.11 13.92 2.29
N VAL A 200 15.05 13.10 2.26
CA VAL A 200 14.97 11.92 1.40
C VAL A 200 14.94 12.30 -0.07
N ILE A 201 14.23 13.37 -0.43
CA ILE A 201 14.12 13.85 -1.81
C ILE A 201 15.42 14.45 -2.30
N LEU A 202 16.08 15.26 -1.48
CA LEU A 202 17.38 15.82 -1.83
C LEU A 202 18.45 14.72 -1.98
N ALA A 203 18.37 13.66 -1.18
CA ALA A 203 19.32 12.56 -1.21
C ALA A 203 18.99 11.48 -2.27
N SER A 204 17.77 11.45 -2.80
CA SER A 204 17.32 10.38 -3.69
C SER A 204 16.30 10.88 -4.71
N ASN A 205 16.48 10.53 -6.00
CA ASN A 205 15.57 10.88 -7.09
C ASN A 205 14.23 10.10 -7.00
N THR A 206 13.49 10.30 -5.91
CA THR A 206 12.29 9.52 -5.53
C THR A 206 11.05 10.40 -5.36
N THR A 207 11.14 11.69 -5.71
CA THR A 207 10.06 12.69 -5.59
C THR A 207 8.74 12.19 -6.17
N ASN A 208 8.76 11.66 -7.40
CA ASN A 208 7.55 11.16 -8.08
C ASN A 208 6.88 10.00 -7.36
N GLU A 209 7.67 9.12 -6.74
CA GLU A 209 7.15 7.98 -5.98
C GLU A 209 6.48 8.47 -4.70
N VAL A 210 7.18 9.31 -3.93
CA VAL A 210 6.67 9.89 -2.68
C VAL A 210 5.40 10.71 -2.94
N PHE A 211 5.43 11.55 -3.98
CA PHE A 211 4.27 12.34 -4.40
C PHE A 211 3.09 11.46 -4.81
N GLY A 212 3.34 10.39 -5.57
CA GLY A 212 2.31 9.43 -5.98
C GLY A 212 1.63 8.72 -4.80
N LEU A 213 2.41 8.33 -3.78
CA LEU A 213 1.91 7.72 -2.54
C LEU A 213 1.09 8.71 -1.71
N LEU A 214 1.55 9.96 -1.60
CA LEU A 214 0.85 11.01 -0.87
C LEU A 214 -0.46 11.41 -1.54
N ILE A 215 -0.51 11.54 -2.87
CA ILE A 215 -1.76 11.82 -3.61
C ILE A 215 -2.78 10.72 -3.36
N ARG A 216 -2.35 9.45 -3.48
CA ARG A 216 -3.25 8.31 -3.27
C ARG A 216 -3.78 8.27 -1.83
N THR A 217 -2.91 8.56 -0.86
CA THR A 217 -3.30 8.67 0.55
C THR A 217 -4.28 9.82 0.77
N ALA A 218 -4.03 10.99 0.19
CA ALA A 218 -4.91 12.16 0.29
C ALA A 218 -6.29 11.88 -0.30
N TYR A 219 -6.35 11.28 -1.49
CA TYR A 219 -7.58 10.90 -2.14
C TYR A 219 -8.39 9.94 -1.26
N ARG A 220 -7.75 8.88 -0.76
CA ARG A 220 -8.35 7.91 0.14
C ARG A 220 -8.89 8.56 1.40
N PHE A 221 -8.13 9.48 2.01
CA PHE A 221 -8.56 10.21 3.21
C PHE A 221 -9.79 11.11 2.96
N ASN A 222 -9.82 11.81 1.83
CA ASN A 222 -10.95 12.64 1.43
C ASN A 222 -12.22 11.81 1.21
N GLN A 223 -12.09 10.59 0.66
CA GLN A 223 -13.23 9.71 0.46
C GLN A 223 -13.68 8.97 1.73
N LEU A 224 -12.75 8.56 2.60
CA LEU A 224 -13.06 7.86 3.84
C LEU A 224 -13.75 8.75 4.89
N GLY A 225 -13.78 10.08 4.71
CA GLY A 225 -14.20 11.01 5.76
C GLY A 225 -13.43 10.79 7.07
N LEU A 226 -12.14 10.40 6.95
CA LEU A 226 -11.38 9.88 8.08
C LEU A 226 -11.27 10.88 9.22
N LYS A 227 -11.51 10.38 10.44
CA LYS A 227 -11.41 11.13 11.71
C LYS A 227 -9.98 11.58 12.05
N ASN A 228 -8.95 11.08 11.37
CA ASN A 228 -7.56 11.45 11.65
C ASN A 228 -7.20 12.77 10.95
N GLN A 229 -7.81 13.86 11.42
CA GLN A 229 -7.59 15.23 10.90
C GLN A 229 -6.11 15.61 10.88
N ARG A 230 -5.31 15.06 11.81
CA ARG A 230 -3.87 15.28 11.89
C ARG A 230 -3.13 14.68 10.69
N ALA A 231 -3.38 13.41 10.36
CA ALA A 231 -2.76 12.78 9.19
C ALA A 231 -3.22 13.44 7.88
N VAL A 232 -4.49 13.85 7.78
CA VAL A 232 -5.01 14.59 6.62
C VAL A 232 -4.28 15.91 6.43
N LYS A 233 -4.13 16.70 7.51
CA LYS A 233 -3.40 17.97 7.48
C LYS A 233 -1.97 17.77 7.00
N LEU A 234 -1.24 16.81 7.59
CA LEU A 234 0.14 16.54 7.21
C LEU A 234 0.29 16.09 5.75
N VAL A 235 -0.56 15.17 5.26
CA VAL A 235 -0.50 14.75 3.85
C VAL A 235 -0.64 15.95 2.91
N ASN A 236 -1.57 16.87 3.21
CA ASN A 236 -1.76 18.07 2.40
C ASN A 236 -0.57 19.04 2.50
N GLU A 237 0.03 19.22 3.67
CA GLU A 237 1.23 20.04 3.87
C GLU A 237 2.43 19.48 3.09
N LEU A 238 2.67 18.16 3.16
CA LEU A 238 3.73 17.49 2.42
C LEU A 238 3.51 17.58 0.91
N LEU A 239 2.26 17.46 0.44
CA LEU A 239 1.93 17.63 -0.98
C LEU A 239 2.16 19.05 -1.47
N GLN A 240 1.97 20.07 -0.62
CA GLN A 240 2.26 21.46 -0.97
C GLN A 240 3.77 21.66 -1.11
N GLU A 241 4.56 21.23 -0.12
CA GLU A 241 6.03 21.32 -0.14
C GLU A 241 6.61 20.72 -1.41
N LEU A 242 6.12 19.54 -1.81
CA LEU A 242 6.54 18.83 -3.01
C LEU A 242 6.25 19.57 -4.33
N ARG A 243 5.18 20.35 -4.40
CA ARG A 243 4.81 21.12 -5.61
C ARG A 243 5.71 22.33 -5.84
N PHE A 244 6.47 22.76 -4.84
CA PHE A 244 7.38 23.91 -4.94
C PHE A 244 8.85 23.52 -5.18
N THR A 245 9.11 22.22 -5.33
CA THR A 245 10.47 21.66 -5.58
C THR A 245 10.76 21.33 -7.05
N ASP A 246 9.80 21.56 -7.95
CA ASP A 246 9.97 21.51 -9.42
C ASP A 246 10.22 22.92 -9.98
#